data_AF-A0A329ZTI9-F1
#
_entry.id   AF-A0A329ZTI9-F1
#
_cell.length_a   1.000
_cell.length_b   1.000
_cell.length_c   1.000
_cell.angle_alpha   90.00
_cell.angle_beta   90.00
_cell.angle_gamma   90.00
#
_symmetry.space_group_name_H-M   'P 1'
#
loop_
_entity.id
_entity.type
_entity.pdbx_description
1 polymer ?
#
loop_
_entity_poly.entity_id
_entity_poly.type
_entity_poly.pdbx_seq_one_letter_code
_entity_poly.pdbx_strand_id
1 'polypeptide(L)'
;MLQFILKFLIAGMVAIAWHYLTGNMQIAIFFFLFVLAILWLKPITFQNPKQREEFIQKMKEARERQAFLESERLEEKKKLRSDGDREEKQRQDFKNLKKRMGEV
;
A
#
# COMPACT_ATOMS: atom_id res chain seq x y z
N MET A 1 -26.03 -3.26 -16.40
CA MET A 1 -27.46 -3.64 -16.49
C MET A 1 -27.65 -5.02 -17.14
N LEU A 2 -27.17 -5.25 -18.38
CA LEU A 2 -27.32 -6.53 -19.08
C LEU A 2 -26.78 -7.76 -18.32
N GLN A 3 -25.61 -7.63 -17.68
CA GLN A 3 -25.04 -8.72 -16.88
C GLN A 3 -25.92 -9.12 -15.67
N PHE A 4 -26.67 -8.18 -15.09
CA PHE A 4 -27.58 -8.49 -13.99
C PHE A 4 -28.81 -9.24 -14.48
N ILE A 5 -29.37 -8.81 -15.61
CA ILE A 5 -30.51 -9.47 -16.26
C ILE A 5 -30.14 -10.91 -16.64
N LEU A 6 -28.95 -11.13 -17.21
CA LEU A 6 -28.50 -12.46 -17.59
C LEU A 6 -28.35 -13.40 -16.39
N LYS A 7 -27.74 -12.93 -15.29
CA LYS A 7 -27.62 -13.71 -14.04
C LYS A 7 -28.98 -14.08 -13.46
N PHE A 8 -29.93 -13.15 -13.50
CA PHE A 8 -31.31 -13.37 -13.05
C PHE A 8 -32.04 -14.41 -13.92
N LEU A 9 -31.90 -14.33 -15.25
CA LEU A 9 -32.47 -15.31 -16.18
C LEU A 9 -31.89 -16.71 -15.96
N ILE A 10 -30.57 -16.83 -15.76
CA ILE A 10 -29.92 -18.12 -15.48
C ILE A 10 -30.44 -18.71 -14.17
N ALA A 11 -30.49 -17.92 -13.10
CA ALA A 11 -31.04 -18.38 -11.82
C ALA A 11 -32.51 -18.81 -11.96
N GLY A 12 -33.31 -18.06 -12.71
CA GLY A 12 -34.71 -18.38 -13.01
C GLY A 12 -34.88 -19.69 -13.77
N MET A 13 -34.08 -19.93 -14.81
CA MET A 13 -34.10 -21.19 -15.55
C MET A 13 -33.77 -22.40 -14.67
N VAL A 14 -32.77 -22.28 -13.80
CA VAL A 14 -32.40 -23.36 -12.86
C VAL A 14 -33.54 -23.65 -11.89
N ALA A 15 -34.19 -22.61 -11.36
CA ALA A 15 -35.32 -22.77 -10.44
C ALA A 15 -36.55 -23.41 -11.11
N ILE A 16 -36.88 -22.99 -12.34
CA ILE A 16 -38.00 -23.56 -13.11
C ILE A 16 -37.72 -25.03 -13.44
N ALA A 17 -36.51 -25.34 -13.91
CA ALA A 17 -36.10 -26.71 -14.19
C ALA A 17 -36.23 -27.58 -12.94
N TRP A 18 -35.76 -27.08 -11.79
CA TRP A 18 -35.83 -27.80 -10.52
C TRP A 18 -37.26 -28.00 -10.01
N HIS A 19 -38.11 -26.98 -10.18
CA HIS A 19 -39.53 -27.06 -9.82
C HIS A 19 -40.25 -28.13 -10.65
N TYR A 20 -39.96 -28.19 -11.95
CA TYR A 20 -40.55 -29.18 -12.86
C TYR A 20 -40.17 -30.63 -12.48
N LEU A 21 -38.93 -30.83 -11.99
CA LEU A 21 -38.42 -32.13 -11.56
C LEU A 21 -38.97 -32.60 -10.21
N THR A 22 -39.12 -31.69 -9.25
CA THR A 22 -39.38 -32.06 -7.84
C THR A 22 -40.82 -31.76 -7.41
N GLY A 23 -41.54 -30.89 -8.13
CA GLY A 23 -42.86 -30.37 -7.75
C GLY A 23 -42.87 -29.49 -6.49
N ASN A 24 -41.75 -29.39 -5.77
CA ASN A 24 -41.66 -28.68 -4.51
C ASN A 24 -41.24 -27.21 -4.73
N MET A 25 -42.19 -26.31 -4.50
CA MET A 25 -42.01 -24.86 -4.69
C MET A 25 -41.00 -24.26 -3.69
N GLN A 26 -40.95 -24.75 -2.45
CA GLN A 26 -40.04 -24.23 -1.43
C GLN A 26 -38.58 -24.48 -1.82
N ILE A 27 -38.29 -25.68 -2.32
CA ILE A 27 -36.96 -26.09 -2.75
C ILE A 27 -36.56 -25.30 -4.02
N ALA A 28 -37.46 -25.09 -4.97
CA ALA A 28 -37.19 -24.30 -6.16
C ALA A 28 -36.84 -22.83 -5.84
N ILE A 29 -37.55 -22.21 -4.90
CA ILE A 29 -37.27 -20.84 -4.44
C ILE A 29 -35.90 -20.79 -3.73
N PHE A 30 -35.58 -21.80 -2.92
CA PHE A 30 -34.27 -21.90 -2.29
C PHE A 30 -33.14 -21.97 -3.33
N PHE A 31 -33.26 -22.83 -4.34
CA PHE A 31 -32.28 -22.93 -5.42
C PHE A 31 -32.15 -21.65 -6.24
N PHE A 32 -33.27 -20.96 -6.50
CA PHE A 32 -33.26 -19.66 -7.16
C PHE A 32 -32.38 -18.66 -6.41
N LEU A 33 -32.65 -18.46 -5.11
CA LEU A 33 -31.92 -17.52 -4.28
C LEU A 33 -30.45 -17.94 -4.10
N PHE A 34 -30.19 -19.23 -3.93
CA PHE A 34 -28.85 -19.78 -3.76
C PHE A 34 -27.97 -19.54 -5.00
N VAL A 35 -28.48 -19.89 -6.18
CA VAL A 35 -27.76 -19.69 -7.46
C VAL A 35 -27.59 -18.21 -7.75
N LEU A 36 -28.61 -17.38 -7.49
CA LEU A 36 -28.50 -15.94 -7.66
C LEU A 36 -27.42 -15.33 -6.76
N ALA A 37 -27.35 -15.76 -5.49
CA ALA A 37 -26.32 -15.33 -4.54
C ALA A 37 -24.91 -15.72 -5.03
N ILE A 38 -24.74 -16.95 -5.52
CA ILE A 38 -23.45 -17.41 -6.07
C ILE A 38 -23.05 -16.57 -7.29
N LEU A 39 -23.99 -16.29 -8.20
CA LEU A 39 -23.72 -15.48 -9.39
C LEU A 39 -23.44 -14.01 -9.05
N TRP A 40 -23.88 -13.53 -7.88
CA TRP A 40 -23.58 -12.20 -7.36
C TRP A 40 -22.23 -12.11 -6.67
N LEU A 41 -21.69 -13.21 -6.15
CA LEU A 41 -20.31 -13.24 -5.70
C LEU A 41 -19.42 -12.88 -6.89
N LYS A 42 -18.72 -11.75 -6.79
CA LYS A 42 -17.73 -11.40 -7.79
C LYS A 42 -16.67 -12.50 -7.80
N PRO A 43 -16.33 -13.08 -8.97
CA PRO A 43 -15.19 -13.98 -9.03
C PRO A 43 -13.97 -13.22 -8.51
N ILE A 44 -13.12 -13.90 -7.74
CA ILE A 44 -11.82 -13.38 -7.35
C ILE A 44 -11.03 -13.22 -8.64
N THR A 45 -11.13 -12.04 -9.25
CA THR A 45 -10.34 -11.68 -10.41
C THR A 45 -8.91 -11.62 -9.94
N PHE A 46 -8.07 -12.54 -10.43
CA PHE A 46 -6.63 -12.40 -10.36
C PHE A 46 -6.29 -11.01 -10.88
N GLN A 47 -5.75 -10.15 -10.02
CA GLN A 47 -5.21 -8.86 -10.45
C GLN A 47 -4.25 -9.12 -11.61
N ASN A 48 -4.37 -8.31 -12.67
CA ASN A 48 -3.50 -8.41 -13.83
C ASN A 48 -2.04 -8.36 -13.35
N PRO A 49 -1.20 -9.38 -13.62
CA PRO A 49 0.16 -9.47 -13.07
C PRO A 49 0.98 -8.21 -13.34
N LYS A 50 0.74 -7.54 -14.48
CA LYS A 50 1.35 -6.25 -14.82
C LYS A 50 1.02 -5.13 -13.83
N GLN A 51 -0.23 -5.02 -13.38
CA GLN A 51 -0.61 -3.99 -12.40
C GLN A 51 0.00 -4.26 -11.03
N ARG A 52 0.19 -5.54 -10.68
CA ARG A 52 0.89 -5.92 -9.45
C ARG A 52 2.37 -5.56 -9.52
N GLU A 53 3.03 -5.83 -10.64
CA GLU A 53 4.44 -5.47 -10.87
C GLU A 53 4.65 -3.96 -10.83
N GLU A 54 3.80 -3.19 -11.52
CA GLU A 54 3.85 -1.72 -11.49
C GLU A 54 3.67 -1.16 -10.06
N PHE A 55 2.76 -1.75 -9.27
CA PHE A 55 2.56 -1.34 -7.89
C PHE A 55 3.78 -1.64 -7.01
N ILE A 56 4.37 -2.84 -7.17
CA ILE A 56 5.60 -3.22 -6.44
C ILE A 56 6.76 -2.31 -6.83
N GLN A 57 6.90 -1.98 -8.11
CA GLN A 57 7.97 -1.10 -8.60
C GLN A 57 7.83 0.32 -8.04
N LYS A 58 6.62 0.91 -8.07
CA LYS A 58 6.36 2.22 -7.45
C LYS A 58 6.68 2.24 -5.96
N MET A 59 6.32 1.18 -5.23
CA MET A 59 6.64 1.07 -3.80
C MET A 59 8.15 0.98 -3.54
N LYS A 60 8.88 0.27 -4.40
CA LYS A 60 10.34 0.15 -4.30
C LYS A 60 11.03 1.49 -4.56
N GLU A 61 10.65 2.18 -5.63
CA GLU A 61 11.17 3.52 -5.96
C GLU A 61 10.89 4.54 -4.86
N ALA A 62 9.69 4.51 -4.26
CA ALA A 62 9.36 5.41 -3.16
C ALA A 62 10.25 5.17 -1.93
N ARG A 63 10.53 3.89 -1.61
CA ARG A 63 11.42 3.53 -0.50
C ARG A 63 12.87 3.95 -0.77
N GLU A 64 13.37 3.73 -1.98
CA GLU A 64 14.72 4.12 -2.38
C GLU A 64 14.90 5.64 -2.30
N ARG A 65 13.91 6.43 -2.75
CA ARG A 65 13.94 7.89 -2.61
C ARG A 65 13.96 8.36 -1.15
N GLN A 66 13.16 7.73 -0.29
CA GLN A 66 13.15 8.07 1.14
C GLN A 66 14.49 7.76 1.80
N ALA A 67 15.08 6.60 1.52
CA ALA A 67 16.39 6.22 2.04
C ALA A 67 17.50 7.18 1.58
N PHE A 68 17.45 7.61 0.31
CA PHE A 68 18.39 8.58 -0.22
C PHE A 68 18.29 9.94 0.51
N LEU A 69 17.09 10.49 0.64
CA LEU A 69 16.86 11.76 1.33
C LEU A 69 17.25 11.71 2.82
N GLU A 70 17.02 10.58 3.48
CA GLU A 70 17.44 10.39 4.87
C GLU A 70 18.96 10.35 4.99
N SER A 71 19.64 9.69 4.04
CA SER A 71 21.11 9.64 4.00
C SER A 71 21.73 11.03 3.78
N GLU A 72 21.19 11.84 2.86
CA GLU A 72 21.65 13.21 2.63
C GLU A 72 21.48 14.08 3.89
N ARG A 73 20.32 14.00 4.55
CA ARG A 73 20.07 14.71 5.82
C ARG A 73 21.06 14.31 6.92
N LEU A 74 21.41 13.03 6.97
CA LEU A 74 22.38 12.54 7.96
C LEU A 74 23.78 13.07 7.67
N GLU A 75 24.17 13.12 6.40
CA GLU A 75 25.46 13.68 5.96
C GLU A 75 25.56 15.18 6.23
N GLU A 76 24.53 15.96 5.92
CA GLU A 76 24.48 17.39 6.22
C GLU A 76 24.57 17.64 7.73
N LYS A 77 23.82 16.88 8.54
CA LYS A 77 23.88 16.96 10.00
C LYS A 77 25.26 16.60 10.54
N LYS A 78 25.95 15.63 9.93
CA LYS A 78 27.31 15.24 10.30
C LYS A 78 28.32 16.33 9.96
N LYS A 79 28.19 16.98 8.81
CA LYS A 79 29.02 18.14 8.42
C LYS A 79 28.84 19.30 9.40
N LEU A 80 27.59 19.69 9.68
CA LEU A 80 27.28 20.75 10.65
C LEU A 80 27.87 20.51 12.04
N ARG A 81 27.80 19.27 12.54
CA ARG A 81 28.43 18.89 13.82
C ARG A 81 29.95 19.00 13.77
N SER A 82 30.56 18.48 12.71
CA SER A 82 32.02 18.55 12.53
C SER A 82 32.53 19.99 12.43
N ASP A 83 31.77 20.89 11.80
CA ASP A 83 32.16 22.29 11.67
C ASP A 83 31.99 23.04 13.00
N GLY A 84 30.90 22.77 13.74
CA GLY A 84 30.70 23.29 15.09
C GLY A 84 31.83 22.89 16.06
N ASP A 85 32.22 21.61 16.06
CA ASP A 85 33.31 21.10 16.91
C ASP A 85 34.67 21.76 16.56
N ARG A 86 34.89 22.10 15.29
CA ARG A 86 36.10 22.81 14.84
C ARG A 86 36.11 24.26 15.28
N GLU A 87 34.99 24.96 15.16
CA GLU A 87 34.87 26.34 15.64
C GLU A 87 35.03 26.43 17.16
N GLU A 88 34.49 25.48 17.90
CA GLU A 88 34.59 25.47 19.36
C GLU A 88 36.03 25.25 19.82
N LYS A 89 36.77 24.32 19.17
CA LYS A 89 38.21 24.16 19.40
C LYS A 89 38.99 25.43 19.12
N GLN A 90 38.74 26.09 17.99
CA GLN A 90 39.42 27.35 17.64
C GLN A 90 39.13 28.46 18.66
N ARG A 91 37.89 28.54 19.17
CA ARG A 91 37.52 29.51 20.22
C ARG A 91 38.22 29.20 21.55
N GLN A 92 38.34 27.93 21.92
CA GLN A 92 39.08 27.52 23.12
C GLN A 92 40.57 27.84 22.99
N ASP A 93 41.18 27.52 21.85
CA ASP A 93 42.59 27.82 21.57
C ASP A 93 42.86 29.33 21.62
N PHE A 94 41.98 30.14 21.02
CA PHE A 94 42.11 31.60 21.05
C PHE A 94 41.95 32.17 22.47
N LYS A 95 41.03 31.65 23.28
CA LYS A 95 40.88 32.02 24.70
C LYS A 95 42.14 31.65 25.50
N ASN A 96 42.69 30.47 25.29
CA ASN A 96 43.92 30.00 25.94
C ASN A 96 45.12 30.86 25.56
N LEU A 97 45.23 31.26 24.28
CA LEU A 97 46.29 32.15 23.80
C LEU A 97 46.19 33.54 24.44
N LYS A 98 44.99 34.12 24.47
CA LYS A 98 44.74 35.43 25.08
C LYS A 98 45.04 35.44 26.59
N LYS A 99 44.71 34.35 27.30
CA LYS A 99 45.07 34.19 28.72
C LYS A 99 46.58 34.20 28.93
N ARG A 100 47.34 33.49 28.09
CA ARG A 100 48.82 33.46 28.16
C ARG A 100 49.46 34.81 27.83
N MET A 101 48.88 35.61 26.94
CA MET A 101 49.39 36.94 26.59
C MET A 101 49.01 38.05 27.58
N GLY A 102 48.04 37.82 28.47
CA GLY A 102 47.64 38.78 29.52
C GLY A 102 48.30 38.54 30.88
N GLU A 103 49.14 37.51 31.02
CA GLU A 103 49.92 37.19 32.23
C GLU A 103 51.38 37.70 32.15
N VAL A 104 51.68 38.64 31.25
CA VAL A 104 52.96 39.39 31.17
C VAL A 104 52.69 40.87 31.39
#